data_AF-A0A679GDK4-F1
#
_entry.id   AF-A0A679GDK4-F1
#
_cell.length_a   1.000
_cell.length_b   1.000
_cell.length_c   1.000
_cell.angle_alpha   90.00
_cell.angle_beta   90.00
_cell.angle_gamma   90.00
#
_symmetry.space_group_name_H-M   'P 1'
#
loop_
_entity.id
_entity.type
_entity.pdbx_description
1 polymer ?
#
loop_
_entity_poly.entity_id
_entity_poly.type
_entity_poly.pdbx_seq_one_letter_code
_entity_poly.pdbx_strand_id
1 'polypeptide(L)'
;MGATVFIGYSKDKSLHVTLNRKASDAVGMLFDDVLREKKTKIHEEVMEMLVLDQIGFVDLSKDDFNMVVEAVRCYFFRLDSLTEWQSFQKYIWEEILAPLFEQDERYQLT
;
A
#
# COMPACT_ATOMS: atom_id res chain seq x y z
N MET A 1 14.30 11.07 -7.39
CA MET A 1 14.19 9.82 -6.62
C MET A 1 12.75 9.69 -6.16
N GLY A 2 12.22 8.48 -6.03
CA GLY A 2 10.91 8.22 -5.44
C GLY A 2 11.06 7.46 -4.12
N ALA A 3 9.95 7.01 -3.55
CA ALA A 3 9.89 6.33 -2.27
C ALA A 3 10.08 4.83 -2.35
N THR A 4 10.65 4.26 -1.28
CA THR A 4 10.70 2.81 -1.04
C THR A 4 9.51 2.40 -0.19
N VAL A 5 8.77 1.39 -0.66
CA VAL A 5 7.66 0.78 0.08
C VAL A 5 8.19 -0.47 0.75
N PHE A 6 8.11 -0.53 2.08
CA PHE A 6 8.48 -1.68 2.90
C PHE A 6 7.21 -2.43 3.30
N ILE A 7 6.98 -3.59 2.71
CA ILE A 7 5.79 -4.40 2.95
C ILE A 7 5.97 -5.23 4.22
N GLY A 8 7.08 -5.95 4.32
CA GLY A 8 7.37 -6.82 5.45
C GLY A 8 8.35 -7.92 5.09
N TYR A 9 8.05 -9.16 5.44
CA TYR A 9 8.99 -10.27 5.33
C TYR A 9 8.32 -11.54 4.80
N SER A 10 9.06 -12.28 3.97
CA SER A 10 8.81 -13.70 3.73
C SER A 10 9.88 -14.53 4.41
N LYS A 11 9.74 -15.87 4.37
CA LYS A 11 10.64 -16.83 5.03
C LYS A 11 12.14 -16.56 4.88
N ASP A 12 12.56 -16.00 3.74
CA ASP A 12 13.98 -15.84 3.40
C ASP A 12 14.40 -14.41 3.00
N LYS A 13 13.48 -13.43 2.96
CA LYS A 13 13.82 -12.07 2.48
C LYS A 13 12.88 -10.98 2.99
N SER A 14 13.39 -9.74 3.02
CA SER A 14 12.56 -8.54 3.16
C SER A 14 11.80 -8.26 1.86
N LEU A 15 10.52 -7.91 2.00
CA LEU A 15 9.61 -7.57 0.91
C LEU A 15 9.53 -6.05 0.82
N HIS A 16 10.20 -5.47 -0.15
CA HIS A 16 10.21 -4.04 -0.39
C HIS A 16 10.39 -3.74 -1.89
N VAL A 17 9.98 -2.54 -2.31
CA VAL A 17 10.16 -2.06 -3.69
C VAL A 17 10.46 -0.57 -3.69
N THR A 18 11.44 -0.15 -4.50
CA THR A 18 11.71 1.28 -4.72
C THR A 18 11.00 1.74 -5.98
N LEU A 19 10.12 2.72 -5.82
CA LEU A 19 9.31 3.28 -6.89
C LEU A 19 9.96 4.55 -7.45
N ASN A 20 9.66 4.86 -8.71
CA ASN A 20 9.98 6.19 -9.25
C ASN A 20 9.02 7.23 -8.67
N ARG A 21 9.36 8.53 -8.77
CA ARG A 21 8.57 9.62 -8.17
C ARG A 21 7.08 9.55 -8.54
N LYS A 22 6.75 9.34 -9.82
CA LYS A 22 5.36 9.26 -10.28
C LYS A 22 4.59 8.12 -9.62
N ALA A 23 5.20 6.94 -9.54
CA ALA A 23 4.59 5.77 -8.90
C ALA A 23 4.48 5.96 -7.37
N SER A 24 5.48 6.57 -6.73
CA SER A 24 5.45 6.90 -5.30
C SER A 24 4.33 7.88 -4.97
N ASP A 25 4.17 8.94 -5.77
CA ASP A 25 3.11 9.94 -5.58
C ASP A 25 1.73 9.27 -5.74
N ALA A 26 1.57 8.39 -6.74
CA ALA A 26 0.33 7.63 -6.94
C ALA A 26 0.00 6.74 -5.73
N VAL A 27 1.00 6.04 -5.18
CA VAL A 27 0.83 5.17 -4.00
C VAL A 27 0.52 5.98 -2.74
N GLY A 28 1.20 7.11 -2.52
CA GLY A 28 0.91 8.00 -1.40
C GLY A 28 -0.53 8.52 -1.46
N MET A 29 -0.98 8.97 -2.63
CA MET A 29 -2.36 9.40 -2.84
C MET A 29 -3.37 8.26 -2.66
N LEU A 30 -3.02 7.03 -3.08
CA LEU A 30 -3.88 5.87 -2.88
C LEU A 30 -4.11 5.63 -1.38
N PHE A 31 -3.05 5.67 -0.56
CA PHE A 31 -3.19 5.46 0.87
C PHE A 31 -3.86 6.65 1.59
N ASP A 32 -3.67 7.87 1.11
CA ASP A 32 -4.48 9.01 1.56
C ASP A 32 -5.97 8.76 1.32
N ASP A 33 -6.37 8.40 0.10
CA ASP A 33 -7.77 8.14 -0.25
C ASP A 33 -8.39 6.97 0.53
N VAL A 34 -7.59 5.92 0.76
CA VAL A 34 -8.07 4.66 1.33
C VAL A 34 -8.10 4.68 2.85
N LEU A 35 -7.11 5.31 3.49
CA LEU A 35 -6.87 5.18 4.93
C LEU A 35 -7.17 6.45 5.72
N ARG A 36 -7.01 7.66 5.15
CA ARG A 36 -7.03 8.92 5.91
C ARG A 36 -8.34 9.16 6.68
N GLU A 37 -9.48 8.89 6.04
CA GLU A 37 -10.79 9.18 6.66
C GLU A 37 -11.29 8.09 7.61
N LYS A 38 -10.95 6.82 7.34
CA LYS A 38 -11.56 5.67 8.03
C LYS A 38 -10.61 4.95 8.98
N LYS A 39 -9.30 5.15 8.80
CA LYS A 39 -8.22 4.39 9.45
C LYS A 39 -7.03 5.30 9.76
N THR A 40 -7.30 6.49 10.31
CA THR A 40 -6.29 7.56 10.53
C THR A 40 -5.05 7.06 11.27
N LYS A 41 -5.21 6.20 12.29
CA LYS A 41 -4.07 5.63 13.01
C LYS A 41 -3.16 4.77 12.11
N ILE A 42 -3.73 3.96 11.23
CA ILE A 42 -2.97 3.11 10.28
C ILE A 42 -2.35 3.98 9.20
N HIS A 43 -3.06 5.01 8.75
CA HIS A 43 -2.52 5.98 7.80
C HIS A 43 -1.27 6.67 8.35
N GLU A 44 -1.34 7.16 9.59
CA GLU A 44 -0.21 7.81 10.27
C GLU A 44 0.98 6.86 10.39
N GLU A 45 0.75 5.61 10.81
CA GLU A 45 1.80 4.59 10.92
C GLU A 45 2.43 4.24 9.57
N VAL A 46 1.61 4.07 8.53
CA VAL A 46 2.08 3.73 7.18
C VAL A 46 2.89 4.85 6.54
N MET A 47 2.50 6.09 6.82
CA MET A 47 3.05 7.29 6.18
C MET A 47 4.08 8.02 7.06
N GLU A 48 4.38 7.50 8.26
CA GLU A 48 5.27 8.13 9.26
C GLU A 48 6.62 8.52 8.65
N MET A 49 7.20 7.61 7.85
CA MET A 49 8.53 7.76 7.28
C MET A 49 8.53 8.39 5.87
N LEU A 50 7.41 8.97 5.42
CA LEU A 50 7.30 9.54 4.08
C LEU A 50 8.28 10.70 3.85
N VAL A 51 8.61 11.46 4.90
CA VAL A 51 9.63 12.54 4.85
C VAL A 51 11.03 12.03 4.51
N LEU A 52 11.27 10.73 4.68
CA LEU A 52 12.49 10.04 4.29
C LEU A 52 12.32 9.26 2.96
N ASP A 53 11.28 9.57 2.17
CA ASP A 53 10.89 8.83 0.98
C ASP A 53 10.62 7.33 1.30
N GLN A 54 9.94 7.02 2.42
CA GLN A 54 9.59 5.65 2.81
C GLN A 54 8.11 5.50 3.16
N ILE A 55 7.52 4.36 2.78
CA ILE A 55 6.17 3.95 3.18
C ILE A 55 6.28 2.59 3.84
N GLY A 56 5.80 2.45 5.08
CA GLY A 56 6.10 1.30 5.93
C GLY A 56 4.87 0.52 6.36
N PHE A 57 4.82 -0.78 6.06
CA PHE A 57 3.80 -1.72 6.55
C PHE A 57 4.36 -2.73 7.53
N VAL A 58 5.66 -2.63 7.86
CA VAL A 58 6.40 -3.63 8.62
C VAL A 58 5.88 -3.75 10.06
N ASP A 59 5.52 -2.63 10.67
CA ASP A 59 5.08 -2.58 12.07
C ASP A 59 3.59 -2.87 12.26
N LEU A 60 2.83 -2.96 11.16
CA LEU A 60 1.41 -3.29 11.22
C LEU A 60 1.17 -4.67 11.81
N SER A 61 0.19 -4.74 12.69
CA SER A 61 -0.38 -6.00 13.14
C SER A 61 -0.92 -6.79 11.96
N LYS A 62 -1.07 -8.11 12.13
CA LYS A 62 -1.67 -8.97 11.10
C LYS A 62 -3.07 -8.48 10.67
N ASP A 63 -3.87 -8.02 11.63
CA ASP A 63 -5.23 -7.55 11.35
C ASP A 63 -5.19 -6.23 10.58
N ASP A 64 -4.35 -5.28 11.00
CA ASP A 64 -4.20 -3.99 10.32
C ASP A 64 -3.63 -4.15 8.90
N PHE A 65 -2.68 -5.07 8.72
CA PHE A 65 -2.09 -5.39 7.42
C PHE A 65 -3.15 -5.86 6.42
N ASN A 66 -3.95 -6.87 6.79
CA ASN A 66 -5.03 -7.37 5.92
C ASN A 66 -6.14 -6.32 5.76
N MET A 67 -6.38 -5.53 6.80
CA MET A 67 -7.35 -4.45 6.75
C MET A 67 -6.94 -3.35 5.75
N VAL A 68 -5.64 -3.09 5.52
CA VAL A 68 -5.18 -2.20 4.43
C VAL A 68 -5.47 -2.83 3.07
N VAL A 69 -5.08 -4.10 2.87
CA VAL A 69 -5.31 -4.80 1.59
C VAL A 69 -6.77 -4.76 1.19
N GLU A 70 -7.66 -5.10 2.13
CA GLU A 70 -9.11 -5.06 1.90
C GLU A 70 -9.64 -3.66 1.67
N ALA A 71 -9.05 -2.64 2.30
CA ALA A 71 -9.42 -1.25 2.04
C ALA A 71 -9.15 -0.84 0.59
N VAL A 72 -7.99 -1.22 0.06
CA VAL A 72 -7.60 -0.90 -1.32
C VAL A 72 -8.48 -1.65 -2.31
N ARG A 73 -8.73 -2.94 -2.08
CA ARG A 73 -9.68 -3.74 -2.88
C ARG A 73 -11.06 -3.12 -2.91
N CYS A 74 -11.59 -2.78 -1.73
CA CYS A 74 -12.87 -2.11 -1.59
C CYS A 74 -12.92 -0.75 -2.28
N TYR A 75 -11.83 0.03 -2.25
CA TYR A 75 -11.77 1.34 -2.90
C TYR A 75 -11.95 1.18 -4.41
N PHE A 76 -11.16 0.34 -5.07
CA PHE A 76 -11.28 0.14 -6.51
C PHE A 76 -12.59 -0.55 -6.93
N PHE A 77 -13.16 -1.42 -6.09
CA PHE A 77 -14.45 -2.06 -6.37
C PHE A 77 -15.62 -1.07 -6.36
N ARG A 78 -15.56 -0.01 -5.54
CA ARG A 78 -16.64 0.99 -5.40
C ARG A 78 -16.62 2.07 -6.47
N LEU A 79 -15.56 2.15 -7.27
CA LEU A 79 -15.45 3.18 -8.31
C LEU A 79 -16.14 2.69 -9.58
N ASP A 80 -17.25 3.34 -9.96
CA ASP A 80 -17.99 3.04 -11.19
C ASP A 80 -17.15 3.25 -12.46
N SER A 81 -16.21 4.19 -12.40
CA SER A 81 -15.20 4.42 -13.43
C SER A 81 -13.91 4.95 -12.79
N LEU A 82 -12.77 4.55 -13.34
CA LEU A 82 -11.46 5.02 -12.89
C LEU A 82 -11.04 6.20 -13.75
N THR A 83 -10.60 7.29 -13.11
CA THR A 83 -9.81 8.32 -13.80
C THR A 83 -8.49 7.72 -14.32
N GLU A 84 -7.79 8.42 -15.22
CA GLU A 84 -6.45 8.00 -15.66
C GLU A 84 -5.51 7.80 -14.47
N TRP A 85 -5.59 8.70 -13.49
CA TRP A 85 -4.79 8.63 -12.28
C TRP A 85 -5.15 7.41 -11.41
N GLN A 86 -6.43 7.15 -11.16
CA GLN A 86 -6.87 5.97 -10.40
C GLN A 86 -6.56 4.67 -11.13
N SER A 87 -6.60 4.68 -12.46
CA SER A 87 -6.17 3.53 -13.29
C SER A 87 -4.68 3.27 -13.10
N PHE A 88 -3.87 4.32 -13.02
CA PHE A 88 -2.45 4.20 -12.73
C PHE A 88 -2.19 3.72 -11.29
N GLN A 89 -2.93 4.21 -10.30
CA GLN A 89 -2.86 3.71 -8.91
C GLN A 89 -3.20 2.22 -8.84
N LYS A 90 -4.27 1.81 -9.53
CA LYS A 90 -4.71 0.41 -9.60
C LYS A 90 -3.64 -0.46 -10.24
N TYR A 91 -3.06 -0.03 -11.35
CA TYR A 91 -1.96 -0.72 -12.00
C TYR A 91 -0.76 -0.92 -11.06
N ILE A 92 -0.30 0.13 -10.37
CA ILE A 92 0.82 0.02 -9.43
C ILE A 92 0.47 -0.93 -8.26
N TRP A 93 -0.77 -0.86 -7.76
CA TRP A 93 -1.21 -1.77 -6.72
C TRP A 93 -1.22 -3.23 -7.20
N GLU A 94 -1.91 -3.54 -8.30
CA GLU A 94 -2.10 -4.92 -8.78
C GLU A 94 -0.81 -5.57 -9.29
N GLU A 95 0.03 -4.82 -10.00
CA GLU A 95 1.21 -5.40 -10.67
C GLU A 95 2.48 -5.37 -9.80
N ILE A 96 2.56 -4.48 -8.82
CA ILE A 96 3.78 -4.25 -8.04
C ILE A 96 3.58 -4.55 -6.56
N LEU A 97 2.58 -3.94 -5.93
CA LEU A 97 2.42 -4.02 -4.48
C LEU A 97 1.71 -5.29 -4.02
N ALA A 98 0.53 -5.59 -4.55
CA ALA A 98 -0.28 -6.73 -4.15
C ALA A 98 0.49 -8.07 -4.18
N PRO A 99 1.32 -8.38 -5.20
CA PRO A 99 2.12 -9.60 -5.20
C PRO A 99 3.14 -9.67 -4.06
N LEU A 100 3.62 -8.52 -3.57
CA LEU A 100 4.51 -8.46 -2.41
C LEU A 100 3.72 -8.62 -1.10
N PHE A 101 2.53 -8.03 -1.00
CA PHE A 101 1.64 -8.26 0.14
C PHE A 101 1.27 -9.74 0.27
N GLU A 102 0.95 -10.41 -0.85
CA GLU A 102 0.60 -11.83 -0.87
C GLU A 102 1.74 -12.78 -0.46
N GLN A 103 2.99 -12.32 -0.53
CA GLN A 103 4.17 -13.07 -0.08
C GLN A 103 4.45 -12.93 1.42
N ASP A 104 3.82 -11.97 2.10
CA ASP A 104 4.03 -11.73 3.53
C ASP A 104 3.27 -12.75 4.39
N GLU A 105 3.87 -13.23 5.48
CA GLU A 105 3.25 -14.24 6.35
C GLU A 105 1.98 -13.75 7.06
N ARG A 106 1.82 -12.44 7.21
CA ARG A 106 0.61 -11.84 7.78
C ARG A 106 -0.57 -11.90 6.81
N TYR A 107 -0.33 -11.99 5.51
CA TYR A 107 -1.39 -11.98 4.51
C TYR A 107 -2.32 -13.18 4.63
N GLN A 108 -3.62 -12.92 4.54
CA GLN A 108 -4.66 -13.93 4.50
C GLN A 108 -5.64 -13.63 3.36
N LEU A 109 -5.94 -14.65 2.55
CA LEU A 109 -7.10 -14.60 1.67
C LEU A 109 -8.34 -14.46 2.56
N THR A 110 -8.95 -13.29 2.56
CA THR A 110 -10.20 -13.00 3.27
C THR A 110 -11.36 -13.05 2.30
#